data_AF-A0A645A108-F1
#
_entry.id   AF-A0A645A108-F1
#
_cell.length_a   1.000
_cell.length_b   1.000
_cell.length_c   1.000
_cell.angle_alpha   90.00
_cell.angle_beta   90.00
_cell.angle_gamma   90.00
#
_symmetry.space_group_name_H-M   'P 1'
#
loop_
_entity.id
_entity.type
_entity.pdbx_description
1 polymer ?
#
loop_
_entity_poly.entity_id
_entity_poly.type
_entity_poly.pdbx_seq_one_letter_code
_entity_poly.pdbx_strand_id
1 'polypeptide(L)'
;MYQGTNSLTFLSPLTAAYWKSAVGELKKVRMLVLAAFFVALNIVVSGLYLQVGENLRVLFSFFFAALGGAIYGPVLALIGGFCSDILGYTLHPSGPFFLGYTLSTMLGALVYALLLYRARISGLRLFLSKLIVNTGVNIALGSLWSAMLYGKAYYYYLAKSVVKNLLLLPIETALLFAFFAALLPVTCRMGLTPQQKGVKLL
;
A
#
# COMPACT_ATOMS: atom_id res chain seq x y z
N MET A 1 4.60 28.81 23.99
CA MET A 1 4.17 27.60 24.75
C MET A 1 3.70 26.53 23.77
N TYR A 2 4.58 25.64 23.31
CA TYR A 2 4.20 24.46 22.51
C TYR A 2 3.99 23.28 23.47
N GLN A 3 2.83 23.23 24.13
CA GLN A 3 2.37 22.00 24.78
C GLN A 3 1.70 21.13 23.72
N GLY A 4 2.18 19.91 23.55
CA GLY A 4 1.53 18.93 22.68
C GLY A 4 2.43 17.81 22.17
N THR A 5 3.14 17.10 23.04
CA THR A 5 3.57 15.73 22.75
C THR A 5 2.33 14.82 22.67
N ASN A 6 1.52 15.00 21.62
CA ASN A 6 0.50 14.03 21.23
C ASN A 6 1.23 12.83 20.63
N SER A 7 1.70 11.93 21.49
CA SER A 7 2.13 10.61 21.04
C SER A 7 0.93 9.93 20.39
N LEU A 8 1.02 9.67 19.07
CA LEU A 8 -0.01 8.91 18.38
C LEU A 8 -0.19 7.56 19.08
N THR A 9 -1.42 7.26 19.48
CA THR A 9 -1.75 6.01 20.17
C THR A 9 -1.91 4.87 19.18
N PHE A 10 -1.55 3.66 19.63
CA PHE A 10 -1.83 2.44 18.88
C PHE A 10 -3.33 2.16 18.90
N LEU A 11 -3.89 1.76 17.75
CA LEU A 11 -5.30 1.44 17.57
C LEU A 11 -5.45 0.12 16.80
N SER A 12 -6.58 -0.57 17.01
CA SER A 12 -6.96 -1.76 16.26
C SER A 12 -8.02 -1.42 15.22
N PRO A 13 -7.95 -1.97 13.99
CA PRO A 13 -8.97 -1.75 12.96
C PRO A 13 -10.37 -2.23 13.38
N LEU A 14 -10.47 -3.08 14.41
CA LEU A 14 -11.74 -3.57 14.95
C LEU A 14 -12.42 -2.58 15.91
N THR A 15 -11.81 -1.45 16.22
CA THR A 15 -12.34 -0.49 17.20
C THR A 15 -12.90 0.75 16.53
N ALA A 16 -14.04 1.26 17.01
CA ALA A 16 -14.64 2.51 16.50
C ALA A 16 -13.68 3.72 16.59
N ALA A 17 -12.80 3.76 17.61
CA ALA A 17 -11.78 4.79 17.77
C ALA A 17 -10.80 4.85 16.57
N TYR A 18 -10.47 3.70 15.98
CA TYR A 18 -9.60 3.63 14.79
C TYR A 18 -10.25 4.34 13.60
N TRP A 19 -11.51 4.02 13.32
CA TRP A 19 -12.25 4.62 12.21
C TRP A 19 -12.56 6.09 12.44
N LYS A 20 -12.91 6.49 13.68
CA LYS A 20 -13.04 7.91 14.05
C LYS A 20 -11.75 8.68 13.80
N SER A 21 -10.60 8.10 14.15
CA SER A 21 -9.31 8.73 13.86
C SER A 21 -9.00 8.76 12.36
N ALA A 22 -9.26 7.69 11.63
CA ALA A 22 -9.01 7.61 10.19
C ALA A 22 -9.83 8.64 9.41
N VAL A 23 -11.12 8.78 9.73
CA VAL A 23 -11.97 9.84 9.16
C VAL A 23 -11.50 11.22 9.62
N GLY A 24 -11.01 11.34 10.85
CA GLY A 24 -10.42 12.59 11.36
C GLY A 24 -9.20 13.07 10.57
N GLU A 25 -8.43 12.17 9.93
CA GLU A 25 -7.29 12.55 9.09
C GLU A 25 -7.71 13.35 7.85
N LEU A 26 -8.94 13.15 7.33
CA LEU A 26 -9.46 13.94 6.19
C LEU A 26 -9.58 15.44 6.49
N LYS A 27 -9.77 15.81 7.76
CA LYS A 27 -9.92 17.21 8.16
C LYS A 27 -8.57 17.91 8.33
N LYS A 28 -7.46 17.16 8.34
CA LYS A 28 -6.14 17.70 8.57
C LYS A 28 -5.47 18.02 7.24
N VAL A 29 -5.29 19.31 6.96
CA VAL A 29 -4.62 19.80 5.74
C VAL A 29 -3.26 19.12 5.55
N ARG A 30 -2.47 18.96 6.61
CA ARG A 30 -1.18 18.27 6.57
C ARG A 30 -1.28 16.84 6.00
N MET A 31 -2.32 16.09 6.36
CA MET A 31 -2.49 14.71 5.87
C MET A 31 -3.02 14.67 4.44
N LEU A 32 -3.88 15.62 4.05
CA LEU A 32 -4.32 15.77 2.66
C LEU A 32 -3.14 16.07 1.73
N VAL A 33 -2.27 17.00 2.11
CA VAL A 33 -1.07 17.35 1.34
C VAL A 33 -0.13 16.16 1.23
N LEU A 34 0.10 15.42 2.33
CA LEU A 34 0.90 14.21 2.29
C LEU A 34 0.27 13.15 1.38
N ALA A 35 -1.04 12.90 1.47
CA ALA A 35 -1.72 11.95 0.59
C ALA A 35 -1.56 12.33 -0.88
N ALA A 36 -1.76 13.60 -1.24
CA ALA A 36 -1.57 14.08 -2.61
C ALA A 36 -0.11 13.90 -3.09
N PHE A 37 0.87 14.20 -2.23
CA PHE A 37 2.29 13.99 -2.55
C PHE A 37 2.62 12.51 -2.77
N PHE A 38 2.11 11.61 -1.92
CA PHE A 38 2.30 10.16 -2.06
C PHE A 38 1.61 9.61 -3.32
N VAL A 39 0.46 10.16 -3.72
CA VAL A 39 -0.20 9.83 -4.99
C VAL A 39 0.68 10.26 -6.17
N ALA A 40 1.16 11.50 -6.18
CA ALA A 40 2.05 11.98 -7.24
C ALA A 40 3.33 11.11 -7.34
N LEU A 41 3.92 10.77 -6.20
CA LEU A 41 5.11 9.93 -6.13
C LEU A 41 4.84 8.51 -6.64
N ASN A 42 3.69 7.92 -6.27
CA ASN A 42 3.27 6.62 -6.81
C ASN A 42 3.20 6.65 -8.34
N ILE A 43 2.59 7.69 -8.93
CA ILE A 43 2.45 7.81 -10.39
C ILE A 43 3.82 7.90 -11.06
N VAL A 44 4.70 8.78 -10.59
CA VAL A 44 6.05 8.95 -11.15
C VAL A 44 6.85 7.64 -11.07
N VAL A 45 6.79 6.98 -9.91
CA VAL A 45 7.55 5.76 -9.67
C VAL A 45 6.94 4.53 -10.34
N SER A 46 5.65 4.55 -10.69
CA SER A 46 5.00 3.42 -11.38
C SER A 46 5.60 3.13 -12.76
N GLY A 47 6.27 4.11 -13.38
CA GLY A 47 7.06 3.90 -14.59
C GLY A 47 8.41 3.20 -14.36
N LEU A 48 8.89 3.17 -13.11
CA LEU A 48 10.14 2.54 -12.72
C LEU A 48 9.89 1.10 -12.26
N TYR A 49 10.65 0.16 -12.83
CA TYR A 49 10.60 -1.24 -12.42
C TYR A 49 11.99 -1.87 -12.45
N LEU A 50 12.23 -2.79 -11.51
CA LEU A 50 13.38 -3.67 -11.56
C LEU A 50 13.01 -4.96 -12.29
N GLN A 51 13.75 -5.27 -13.35
CA GLN A 51 13.60 -6.53 -14.06
C GLN A 51 14.47 -7.59 -13.37
N VAL A 52 13.82 -8.51 -12.66
CA VAL A 52 14.48 -9.58 -11.88
C VAL A 52 14.58 -10.87 -12.71
N GLY A 53 13.78 -10.99 -13.77
CA GLY A 53 13.84 -12.09 -14.72
C GLY A 53 13.00 -11.83 -15.97
N GLU A 54 12.89 -12.82 -16.84
CA GLU A 54 11.99 -12.74 -18.00
C GLU A 54 10.54 -12.60 -17.52
N ASN A 55 9.91 -11.46 -17.84
CA ASN A 55 8.55 -11.11 -17.40
C ASN A 55 8.35 -10.93 -15.88
N LEU A 56 9.40 -10.99 -15.06
CA LEU A 56 9.36 -10.66 -13.63
C LEU A 56 9.83 -9.21 -13.41
N ARG A 57 8.87 -8.31 -13.25
CA ARG A 57 9.09 -6.90 -12.91
C ARG A 57 8.60 -6.61 -11.50
N VAL A 58 9.50 -6.11 -10.65
CA VAL A 58 9.17 -5.56 -9.34
C VAL A 58 8.86 -4.08 -9.52
N LEU A 59 7.65 -3.68 -9.15
CA LEU A 59 7.21 -2.28 -9.17
C LEU A 59 7.50 -1.66 -7.82
N PHE A 60 7.92 -0.40 -7.79
CA PHE A 60 8.22 0.30 -6.53
C PHE A 60 6.99 1.00 -5.91
N SER A 61 5.84 1.00 -6.57
CA SER A 61 4.62 1.65 -6.07
C SER A 61 4.15 1.11 -4.71
N PHE A 62 4.38 -0.18 -4.42
CA PHE A 62 3.94 -0.76 -3.16
C PHE A 62 4.61 -0.13 -1.92
N PHE A 63 5.83 0.42 -2.04
CA PHE A 63 6.49 1.12 -0.94
C PHE A 63 5.71 2.35 -0.50
N PHE A 64 5.30 3.15 -1.46
CA PHE A 64 4.60 4.42 -1.22
C PHE A 64 3.15 4.19 -0.82
N ALA A 65 2.48 3.20 -1.40
CA ALA A 65 1.16 2.77 -0.93
C ALA A 65 1.21 2.29 0.53
N ALA A 66 2.22 1.49 0.90
CA ALA A 66 2.35 0.98 2.26
C ALA A 66 2.68 2.09 3.28
N LEU A 67 3.65 2.95 2.96
CA LEU A 67 4.05 4.06 3.83
C LEU A 67 2.95 5.11 3.96
N GLY A 68 2.32 5.48 2.85
CA GLY A 68 1.18 6.39 2.85
C GLY A 68 0.05 5.85 3.73
N GLY A 69 -0.35 4.59 3.53
CA GLY A 69 -1.36 3.92 4.35
C GLY A 69 -1.00 3.91 5.84
N ALA A 70 0.28 3.73 6.19
CA ALA A 70 0.76 3.78 7.57
C ALA A 70 0.67 5.19 8.21
N ILE A 71 0.73 6.26 7.40
CA ILE A 71 0.73 7.65 7.85
C ILE A 71 -0.69 8.23 7.91
N TYR A 72 -1.41 8.24 6.78
CA TYR A 72 -2.71 8.94 6.66
C TYR A 72 -3.93 8.03 6.87
N GLY A 73 -3.72 6.72 7.03
CA GLY A 73 -4.75 5.76 7.39
C GLY A 73 -5.65 5.29 6.24
N PRO A 74 -6.63 4.41 6.54
CA PRO A 74 -7.35 3.62 5.53
C PRO A 74 -8.26 4.44 4.62
N VAL A 75 -8.87 5.51 5.14
CA VAL A 75 -9.81 6.32 4.35
C VAL A 75 -9.06 7.12 3.28
N LEU A 76 -7.97 7.79 3.67
CA LEU A 76 -7.10 8.49 2.73
C LEU A 76 -6.33 7.53 1.83
N ALA A 77 -6.05 6.29 2.27
CA ALA A 77 -5.47 5.25 1.42
C ALA A 77 -6.40 4.82 0.30
N LEU A 78 -7.70 4.66 0.59
CA LEU A 78 -8.69 4.35 -0.44
C LEU A 78 -8.82 5.47 -1.47
N ILE A 79 -8.96 6.72 -1.00
CA ILE A 79 -9.05 7.89 -1.89
C ILE A 79 -7.76 8.04 -2.71
N GLY A 80 -6.59 7.92 -2.05
CA GLY A 80 -5.29 7.98 -2.71
C GLY A 80 -5.11 6.87 -3.75
N GLY A 81 -5.53 5.64 -3.45
CA GLY A 81 -5.51 4.54 -4.40
C GLY A 81 -6.39 4.80 -5.62
N PHE A 82 -7.61 5.31 -5.42
CA PHE A 82 -8.50 5.72 -6.51
C PHE A 82 -7.85 6.81 -7.38
N CYS A 83 -7.36 7.89 -6.76
CA CYS A 83 -6.72 8.98 -7.49
C CYS A 83 -5.45 8.50 -8.22
N SER A 84 -4.62 7.67 -7.58
CA SER A 84 -3.39 7.15 -8.18
C SER A 84 -3.65 6.30 -9.40
N ASP A 85 -4.72 5.50 -9.40
CA ASP A 85 -5.07 4.64 -10.52
C ASP A 85 -5.65 5.44 -11.69
N ILE A 86 -6.64 6.30 -11.42
CA ILE A 86 -7.26 7.15 -12.44
C ILE A 86 -6.22 8.07 -13.07
N LEU A 87 -5.46 8.81 -12.26
CA LEU A 87 -4.45 9.73 -12.77
C LEU A 87 -3.29 8.98 -13.45
N GLY A 88 -2.86 7.85 -12.87
CA GLY A 88 -1.83 6.99 -13.44
C GLY A 88 -2.22 6.50 -14.83
N TYR A 89 -3.46 6.01 -15.00
CA TYR A 89 -3.98 5.56 -16.28
C TYR A 89 -4.13 6.72 -17.28
N THR A 90 -4.58 7.90 -16.85
CA THR A 90 -4.69 9.05 -17.77
C THR A 90 -3.35 9.53 -18.31
N LEU A 91 -2.27 9.42 -17.50
CA LEU A 91 -0.94 9.86 -17.90
C LEU A 91 -0.19 8.78 -18.70
N HIS A 92 -0.36 7.52 -18.32
CA HIS A 92 0.28 6.38 -18.96
C HIS A 92 -0.76 5.28 -19.24
N PRO A 93 -1.63 5.47 -20.25
CA PRO A 93 -2.66 4.50 -20.55
C PRO A 93 -2.01 3.18 -20.97
N SER A 94 -2.30 2.12 -20.22
CA SER A 94 -1.79 0.78 -20.49
C SER A 94 -2.93 -0.24 -20.44
N GLY A 95 -3.20 -0.83 -21.60
CA GLY A 95 -4.34 -1.75 -21.76
C GLY A 95 -5.72 -1.07 -21.67
N PRO A 96 -6.81 -1.86 -21.69
CA PRO A 96 -8.16 -1.33 -21.60
C PRO A 96 -8.44 -0.76 -20.21
N PHE A 97 -9.11 0.40 -20.15
CA PHE A 97 -9.60 0.95 -18.90
C PHE A 97 -10.64 0.01 -18.29
N PHE A 98 -10.41 -0.42 -17.06
CA PHE A 98 -11.34 -1.30 -16.35
C PHE A 98 -11.38 -0.90 -14.87
N LEU A 99 -12.58 -0.53 -14.38
CA LEU A 99 -12.77 -0.07 -13.01
C LEU A 99 -12.39 -1.11 -11.95
N GLY A 100 -12.34 -2.40 -12.30
CA GLY A 100 -11.85 -3.43 -11.39
C GLY A 100 -10.37 -3.27 -11.04
N TYR A 101 -9.54 -2.73 -11.94
CA TYR A 101 -8.13 -2.44 -11.63
C TYR A 101 -8.01 -1.26 -10.64
N THR A 102 -8.85 -0.23 -10.79
CA THR A 102 -8.98 0.84 -9.79
C THR A 102 -9.36 0.28 -8.43
N LEU A 103 -10.34 -0.65 -8.38
CA LEU A 103 -10.73 -1.32 -7.15
C LEU A 103 -9.57 -2.14 -6.55
N SER A 104 -8.80 -2.83 -7.36
CA SER A 104 -7.58 -3.53 -6.91
C SER A 104 -6.58 -2.56 -6.28
N THR A 105 -6.30 -1.42 -6.91
CA THR A 105 -5.37 -0.41 -6.38
C THR A 105 -5.86 0.16 -5.04
N MET A 106 -7.16 0.46 -4.94
CA MET A 106 -7.80 0.91 -3.69
C MET A 106 -7.68 -0.14 -2.58
N LEU A 107 -8.02 -1.40 -2.88
CA LEU A 107 -7.98 -2.48 -1.89
C LEU A 107 -6.55 -2.81 -1.46
N GLY A 108 -5.58 -2.76 -2.38
CA GLY A 108 -4.16 -2.91 -2.04
C GLY A 108 -3.70 -1.85 -1.03
N ALA A 109 -4.01 -0.58 -1.30
CA ALA A 109 -3.71 0.53 -0.39
C ALA A 109 -4.45 0.38 0.97
N LEU A 110 -5.70 -0.06 0.94
CA LEU A 110 -6.49 -0.32 2.14
C LEU A 110 -5.87 -1.41 3.02
N VAL A 111 -5.46 -2.55 2.44
CA VAL A 111 -4.85 -3.65 3.19
C VAL A 111 -3.59 -3.18 3.93
N TYR A 112 -2.73 -2.40 3.26
CA TYR A 112 -1.57 -1.82 3.91
C TYR A 112 -1.97 -0.88 5.06
N ALA A 113 -2.93 0.00 4.84
CA ALA A 113 -3.39 0.91 5.87
C ALA A 113 -4.02 0.18 7.07
N LEU A 114 -4.81 -0.87 6.84
CA LEU A 114 -5.43 -1.65 7.93
C LEU A 114 -4.41 -2.31 8.85
N LEU A 115 -3.28 -2.77 8.29
CA LEU A 115 -2.27 -3.50 9.05
C LEU A 115 -1.17 -2.61 9.64
N LEU A 116 -0.92 -1.44 9.02
CA LEU A 116 0.20 -0.57 9.37
C LEU A 116 -0.22 0.76 10.03
N TYR A 117 -1.43 1.26 9.79
CA TYR A 117 -1.91 2.50 10.39
C TYR A 117 -2.12 2.37 11.90
N ARG A 118 -1.53 3.30 12.66
CA ARG A 118 -1.58 3.32 14.14
C ARG A 118 -1.28 1.96 14.77
N ALA A 119 -0.38 1.22 14.15
CA ALA A 119 -0.03 -0.14 14.53
C ALA A 119 1.46 -0.19 14.91
N ARG A 120 1.84 -1.19 15.72
CA ARG A 120 3.26 -1.56 15.85
C ARG A 120 3.69 -2.20 14.53
N ILE A 121 4.68 -1.65 13.86
CA ILE A 121 5.12 -2.15 12.56
C ILE A 121 6.20 -3.20 12.81
N SER A 122 5.87 -4.47 12.58
CA SER A 122 6.76 -5.61 12.74
C SER A 122 6.99 -6.32 11.40
N GLY A 123 8.08 -7.06 11.27
CA GLY A 123 8.36 -7.86 10.06
C GLY A 123 7.20 -8.80 9.70
N LEU A 124 6.55 -9.41 10.70
CA LEU A 124 5.37 -10.24 10.51
C LEU A 124 4.20 -9.46 9.88
N ARG A 125 3.91 -8.24 10.34
CA ARG A 125 2.82 -7.42 9.77
C ARG A 125 3.13 -6.96 8.35
N LEU A 126 4.40 -6.62 8.07
CA LEU A 126 4.83 -6.30 6.71
C LEU A 126 4.67 -7.50 5.78
N PHE A 127 5.13 -8.68 6.21
CA PHE A 127 4.94 -9.93 5.46
C PHE A 127 3.46 -10.25 5.24
N LEU A 128 2.63 -10.23 6.29
CA LEU A 128 1.20 -10.49 6.17
C LEU A 128 0.50 -9.48 5.25
N SER A 129 0.85 -8.19 5.34
CA SER A 129 0.29 -7.18 4.44
C SER A 129 0.62 -7.47 2.99
N LYS A 130 1.87 -7.85 2.70
CA LYS A 130 2.28 -8.16 1.34
C LYS A 130 1.70 -9.48 0.85
N LEU A 131 1.59 -10.48 1.71
CA LEU A 131 0.95 -11.76 1.42
C LEU A 131 -0.52 -11.58 1.06
N ILE A 132 -1.27 -10.77 1.83
CA ILE A 132 -2.70 -10.51 1.57
C ILE A 132 -2.86 -9.71 0.26
N VAL A 133 -2.03 -8.71 0.01
CA VAL A 133 -2.08 -7.96 -1.25
C VAL A 133 -1.76 -8.87 -2.44
N ASN A 134 -0.70 -9.67 -2.36
CA ASN A 134 -0.31 -10.56 -3.46
C ASN A 134 -1.35 -11.66 -3.72
N THR A 135 -1.92 -12.26 -2.68
CA THR A 135 -2.91 -13.35 -2.85
C THR A 135 -4.32 -12.83 -3.13
N GLY A 136 -4.82 -11.90 -2.32
CA GLY A 136 -6.19 -11.38 -2.44
C GLY A 136 -6.36 -10.40 -3.59
N VAL A 137 -5.44 -9.43 -3.72
CA VAL A 137 -5.58 -8.38 -4.74
C VAL A 137 -4.97 -8.81 -6.06
N ASN A 138 -3.70 -9.23 -6.07
CA ASN A 138 -3.02 -9.48 -7.34
C ASN A 138 -3.43 -10.80 -7.99
N ILE A 139 -3.53 -11.89 -7.21
CA ILE A 139 -3.93 -13.20 -7.75
C ILE A 139 -5.45 -13.32 -7.85
N ALA A 140 -6.20 -13.19 -6.75
CA ALA A 140 -7.63 -13.47 -6.77
C ALA A 140 -8.43 -12.43 -7.58
N LEU A 141 -8.32 -11.14 -7.25
CA LEU A 141 -9.02 -10.11 -8.05
C LEU A 141 -8.42 -10.00 -9.46
N GLY A 142 -7.10 -10.03 -9.62
CA GLY A 142 -6.47 -9.99 -10.94
C GLY A 142 -6.91 -11.11 -11.88
N SER A 143 -7.08 -12.34 -11.36
CA SER A 143 -7.62 -13.46 -12.14
C SER A 143 -9.11 -13.32 -12.44
N LEU A 144 -9.90 -12.78 -11.49
CA LEU A 144 -11.32 -12.46 -11.72
C LEU A 144 -11.49 -11.42 -12.83
N TRP A 145 -10.67 -10.37 -12.83
CA TRP A 145 -10.67 -9.35 -13.89
C TRP A 145 -10.26 -9.96 -15.23
N SER A 146 -9.25 -10.83 -15.22
CA SER A 146 -8.81 -11.55 -16.43
C SER A 146 -9.90 -12.47 -16.98
N ALA A 147 -10.71 -13.09 -16.12
CA ALA A 147 -11.85 -13.91 -16.53
C ALA A 147 -12.95 -13.08 -17.19
N MET A 148 -13.23 -11.88 -16.67
CA MET A 148 -14.23 -10.98 -17.27
C MET A 148 -13.77 -10.36 -18.59
N LEU A 149 -12.48 -10.01 -18.72
CA LEU A 149 -11.95 -9.33 -19.92
C LEU A 149 -11.56 -10.31 -21.03
N TYR A 150 -11.03 -11.49 -20.69
CA TYR A 150 -10.41 -12.42 -21.64
C TYR A 150 -11.04 -13.82 -21.66
N GLY A 151 -12.12 -14.05 -20.89
CA GLY A 151 -12.84 -15.31 -20.87
C GLY A 151 -11.95 -16.51 -20.49
N LYS A 152 -11.94 -17.56 -21.31
CA LYS A 152 -11.23 -18.82 -21.04
C LYS A 152 -9.69 -18.67 -20.97
N ALA A 153 -9.13 -17.57 -21.46
CA ALA A 153 -7.70 -17.29 -21.34
C ALA A 153 -7.27 -16.97 -19.90
N TYR A 154 -8.19 -16.79 -18.95
CA TYR A 154 -7.86 -16.43 -17.57
C TYR A 154 -6.97 -17.46 -16.86
N TYR A 155 -7.07 -18.75 -17.17
CA TYR A 155 -6.23 -19.78 -16.55
C TYR A 155 -4.74 -19.51 -16.78
N TYR A 156 -4.38 -19.03 -17.96
CA TYR A 156 -3.01 -18.62 -18.29
C TYR A 156 -2.58 -17.42 -17.44
N TYR A 157 -3.42 -16.38 -17.37
CA TYR A 157 -3.14 -15.19 -16.57
C TYR A 157 -3.08 -15.49 -15.06
N LEU A 158 -3.94 -16.38 -14.57
CA LEU A 158 -3.95 -16.85 -13.19
C LEU A 158 -2.64 -17.58 -12.86
N ALA A 159 -2.27 -18.60 -13.64
CA ALA A 159 -1.04 -19.35 -13.42
C ALA A 159 0.19 -18.42 -13.44
N LYS A 160 0.27 -17.52 -14.44
CA LYS A 160 1.34 -16.52 -14.53
C LYS A 160 1.37 -15.60 -13.30
N SER A 161 0.21 -15.17 -12.81
CA SER A 161 0.09 -14.30 -11.65
C SER A 161 0.49 -15.01 -10.36
N VAL A 162 0.10 -16.27 -10.18
CA VAL A 162 0.48 -17.10 -9.02
C VAL A 162 1.99 -17.27 -8.98
N VAL A 163 2.60 -17.74 -10.06
CA VAL A 163 4.05 -17.96 -10.14
C VAL A 163 4.81 -16.65 -9.90
N LYS A 164 4.42 -15.57 -10.59
CA LYS A 164 5.04 -14.25 -10.41
C LYS A 164 4.96 -13.77 -8.96
N ASN A 165 3.77 -13.76 -8.36
CA ASN A 165 3.57 -13.18 -7.03
C ASN A 165 4.21 -14.03 -5.93
N LEU A 166 4.28 -15.36 -6.07
CA LEU A 166 4.96 -16.24 -5.11
C LEU A 166 6.47 -16.07 -5.15
N LEU A 167 7.06 -15.98 -6.35
CA LEU A 167 8.51 -15.76 -6.51
C LEU A 167 8.93 -14.37 -6.02
N LEU A 168 8.10 -13.34 -6.27
CA LEU A 168 8.40 -11.97 -5.86
C LEU A 168 8.12 -11.72 -4.37
N LEU A 169 7.20 -12.47 -3.74
CA LEU A 169 6.81 -12.27 -2.34
C LEU A 169 8.00 -12.17 -1.36
N PRO A 170 8.99 -13.08 -1.34
CA PRO A 170 10.11 -12.97 -0.41
C PRO A 170 10.96 -11.73 -0.68
N ILE A 171 11.20 -11.40 -1.95
CA ILE A 171 11.98 -10.24 -2.37
C ILE A 171 11.27 -8.96 -1.98
N GLU A 172 9.99 -8.81 -2.35
CA GLU A 172 9.21 -7.62 -2.04
C GLU A 172 9.03 -7.43 -0.53
N THR A 173 8.88 -8.51 0.23
CA THR A 173 8.80 -8.44 1.70
C THR A 173 10.13 -7.98 2.30
N ALA A 174 11.25 -8.53 1.85
CA ALA A 174 12.57 -8.13 2.33
C ALA A 174 12.86 -6.65 2.01
N LEU A 175 12.52 -6.20 0.80
CA LEU A 175 12.65 -4.80 0.45
C LEU A 175 11.71 -3.92 1.28
N LEU A 176 10.46 -4.33 1.49
CA LEU A 176 9.50 -3.58 2.30
C LEU A 176 9.99 -3.44 3.74
N PHE A 177 10.58 -4.50 4.28
CA PHE A 177 11.22 -4.50 5.59
C PHE A 177 12.37 -3.49 5.65
N ALA A 178 13.31 -3.55 4.71
CA ALA A 178 14.43 -2.62 4.65
C ALA A 178 13.97 -1.16 4.52
N PHE A 179 12.95 -0.93 3.68
CA PHE A 179 12.35 0.39 3.48
C PHE A 179 11.74 0.96 4.75
N PHE A 180 10.93 0.18 5.47
CA PHE A 180 10.36 0.61 6.75
C PHE A 180 11.43 0.74 7.85
N ALA A 181 12.44 -0.13 7.88
CA ALA A 181 13.55 0.00 8.82
C ALA A 181 14.28 1.35 8.67
N ALA A 182 14.48 1.81 7.43
CA ALA A 182 15.09 3.10 7.15
C ALA A 182 14.17 4.29 7.47
N LEU A 183 12.87 4.19 7.17
CA LEU A 183 11.95 5.34 7.24
C LEU A 183 11.23 5.49 8.59
N LEU A 184 11.04 4.41 9.35
CA LEU A 184 10.36 4.46 10.65
C LEU A 184 11.00 5.46 11.64
N PRO A 185 12.33 5.54 11.78
CA PRO A 185 12.96 6.54 12.63
C PRO A 185 12.59 7.97 12.21
N VAL A 186 12.52 8.23 10.90
CA VAL A 186 12.21 9.54 10.34
C VAL A 186 10.73 9.88 10.56
N THR A 187 9.82 8.96 10.23
CA THR A 187 8.37 9.20 10.41
C THR A 187 7.98 9.34 11.88
N CYS A 188 8.64 8.62 12.78
CA CYS A 188 8.46 8.77 14.23
C CYS A 188 8.95 10.14 14.72
N ARG A 189 10.14 10.60 14.28
CA ARG A 189 10.67 11.93 14.63
C ARG A 189 9.76 13.06 14.13
N MET A 190 9.16 12.89 12.96
CA MET A 190 8.22 13.87 12.38
C MET A 190 6.82 13.84 12.99
N GLY A 191 6.56 12.90 13.91
CA GLY A 191 5.24 12.71 14.55
C GLY A 191 4.16 12.18 13.60
N LEU A 192 4.55 11.50 12.51
CA LEU A 192 3.63 10.96 11.50
C LEU A 192 3.16 9.54 11.83
N THR A 193 3.96 8.77 12.58
CA THR A 193 3.63 7.42 13.04
C THR A 193 3.82 7.31 14.56
N PRO A 194 3.08 6.43 15.26
CA PRO A 194 3.29 6.16 16.68
C PRO A 194 4.73 5.79 17.00
N GLN A 195 5.20 6.16 18.18
CA GLN A 195 6.57 5.85 18.62
C GLN A 195 6.75 4.34 18.77
N GLN A 196 7.63 3.75 17.97
CA GLN A 196 7.85 2.30 17.89
C GLN A 196 8.86 1.80 18.96
N LYS A 197 8.70 2.21 20.23
CA LYS A 197 9.60 1.77 21.32
C LYS A 197 9.53 0.24 21.48
N GLY A 198 10.69 -0.42 21.49
CA GLY A 198 10.82 -1.87 21.74
C GLY A 198 10.64 -2.77 20.52
N VAL A 199 10.43 -2.23 19.32
CA VAL A 199 10.49 -3.03 18.09
C VAL A 199 11.94 -3.09 17.63
N LYS A 200 12.58 -4.21 17.92
CA LYS A 200 13.80 -4.62 17.24
C LYS A 200 13.42 -5.00 15.81
N LEU A 201 13.77 -4.15 14.86
CA LEU A 201 13.91 -4.53 13.44
C LEU A 201 15.26 -5.24 13.21
N LEU A 202 15.91 -5.69 14.30
CA LEU A 202 17.13 -6.48 14.41
C LEU A 202 17.00 -7.50 15.53
#